data_AF-A0A6J7HXX4-F1
#
_entry.id   AF-A0A6J7HXX4-F1
#
_cell.length_a   1.000
_cell.length_b   1.000
_cell.length_c   1.000
_cell.angle_alpha   90.00
_cell.angle_beta   90.00
_cell.angle_gamma   90.00
#
_symmetry.space_group_name_H-M   'P 1'
#
loop_
_entity.id
_entity.type
_entity.pdbx_description
1 polymer ?
#
loop_
_entity_poly.entity_id
_entity_poly.type
_entity_poly.pdbx_seq_one_letter_code
_entity_poly.pdbx_strand_id
1 'polypeptide(L)' 'MTENNEPTLDDVMIPTEEAHPDHKEHAKTPKHLDDSDLESRTEHERNEVN' A
#
# COMPACT_ATOMS: atom_id res chain seq x y z
N MET A 1 18.45 -31.76 -24.27
CA MET A 1 18.82 -30.68 -23.34
C MET A 1 17.60 -29.78 -23.25
N THR A 2 16.78 -29.97 -22.22
CA THR A 2 15.65 -29.09 -21.94
C THR A 2 16.25 -27.85 -21.30
N GLU A 3 16.36 -26.79 -22.08
CA GLU A 3 16.76 -25.49 -21.58
C GLU A 3 15.64 -25.06 -20.63
N ASN A 4 15.95 -25.03 -19.34
CA ASN A 4 15.01 -24.60 -18.31
C ASN A 4 14.74 -23.12 -18.56
N ASN A 5 13.67 -22.84 -19.30
CA ASN A 5 13.21 -21.50 -19.66
C ASN A 5 12.45 -20.87 -18.47
N GLU A 6 12.95 -21.11 -17.26
CA GLU A 6 12.39 -20.57 -16.03
C GLU A 6 13.09 -19.24 -15.73
N PRO A 7 12.32 -18.17 -15.51
CA PRO A 7 12.90 -16.88 -15.20
C PRO A 7 13.69 -16.94 -13.89
N THR A 8 14.88 -16.38 -13.93
CA THR A 8 15.85 -16.29 -12.84
C THR A 8 15.87 -14.87 -12.27
N LEU A 9 16.55 -14.66 -11.14
CA LEU A 9 16.71 -13.32 -10.57
C LEU A 9 17.55 -12.39 -11.46
N ASP A 10 18.36 -12.96 -12.35
CA ASP A 10 19.16 -12.21 -13.31
C ASP A 10 18.31 -11.59 -14.44
N ASP A 11 17.06 -12.03 -14.59
CA ASP A 11 16.08 -11.48 -15.55
C ASP A 11 15.34 -10.24 -15.00
N VAL A 12 15.62 -9.84 -13.75
CA VAL A 12 14.96 -8.70 -13.09
C VAL A 12 15.78 -7.42 -13.29
N MET A 13 15.11 -6.34 -13.71
CA MET A 13 15.74 -5.03 -13.85
C MET A 13 16.18 -4.46 -12.50
N ILE A 14 17.39 -3.91 -12.44
CA ILE A 14 17.89 -3.18 -11.27
C ILE A 14 17.28 -1.76 -11.27
N PRO A 15 16.60 -1.34 -10.19
CA PRO A 15 16.10 0.03 -10.07
C PRO A 15 17.25 1.05 -10.17
N THR A 16 17.08 2.08 -11.01
CA THR A 16 18.07 3.14 -11.20
C THR A 16 17.83 4.36 -10.30
N GLU A 17 16.67 4.43 -9.65
CA GLU A 17 16.25 5.54 -8.81
C GLU A 17 16.13 5.11 -7.35
N GLU A 18 16.47 6.02 -6.44
CA GLU A 18 16.35 5.80 -5.00
C GLU A 18 14.95 6.17 -4.53
N ALA A 19 14.25 5.22 -3.90
CA ALA A 19 12.96 5.48 -3.27
C ALA A 19 13.18 6.12 -1.90
N HIS A 20 12.84 7.40 -1.77
CA HIS A 20 12.82 8.07 -0.47
C HIS A 20 11.49 7.79 0.25
N PRO A 21 11.51 7.35 1.51
CA PRO A 21 10.29 7.13 2.26
C PRO A 21 9.62 8.48 2.54
N ASP A 22 8.45 8.70 1.96
CA ASP A 22 7.61 9.85 2.31
C ASP A 22 6.86 9.56 3.61
N HIS A 23 7.46 9.98 4.72
CA HIS A 23 6.86 9.86 6.04
C HIS A 23 5.82 10.94 6.34
N LYS A 24 5.69 11.97 5.49
CA LYS A 24 4.87 13.15 5.76
C LYS A 24 3.50 13.05 5.11
N GLU A 25 3.42 12.61 3.85
CA GLU A 25 2.16 12.48 3.12
C GLU A 25 1.52 11.10 3.26
N HIS A 26 2.27 10.10 3.74
CA HIS A 26 1.80 8.73 3.98
C HIS A 26 1.84 8.31 5.45
N ALA A 27 1.73 9.26 6.37
CA ALA A 27 1.39 8.92 7.74
C ALA A 27 0.04 8.19 7.71
N LYS A 28 0.06 6.85 7.84
CA LYS A 28 -1.15 6.07 8.06
C LYS A 28 -1.87 6.68 9.24
N THR A 29 -3.19 6.75 9.16
CA THR A 29 -4.01 7.08 10.32
C THR A 29 -3.53 6.26 11.51
N PRO A 30 -3.44 6.85 12.72
CA PRO A 30 -2.98 6.14 13.90
C PRO A 30 -3.72 4.80 14.04
N LYS A 31 -3.01 3.76 14.50
CA LYS A 31 -3.59 2.42 14.65
C LYS A 31 -4.86 2.41 15.50
N HIS A 32 -4.97 3.37 16.42
CA HIS A 32 -6.14 3.64 17.22
C HIS A 32 -6.70 4.98 16.79
N LEU A 33 -7.79 4.93 16.03
CA LEU A 33 -8.66 6.09 15.83
C LEU A 33 -9.44 6.36 17.11
N ASP A 34 -9.79 7.60 17.34
CA ASP A 34 -10.73 7.93 18.41
C ASP A 34 -12.17 7.55 18.00
N ASP A 35 -13.06 7.56 18.99
CA ASP A 35 -14.45 7.15 18.78
C ASP A 35 -15.18 8.07 17.78
N SER A 36 -14.80 9.35 17.70
CA SER A 36 -15.38 10.30 16.74
C SER A 36 -14.97 10.04 15.30
N ASP A 37 -13.72 9.67 15.07
CA ASP A 37 -13.21 9.26 13.77
C ASP A 37 -13.88 7.96 13.31
N LEU A 38 -14.08 7.02 14.23
CA LEU A 38 -14.79 5.75 13.96
C LEU A 38 -16.25 5.98 13.58
N GLU A 39 -16.97 6.83 14.33
CA GLU A 39 -18.36 7.18 14.00
C GLU A 39 -18.44 7.88 12.64
N SER A 40 -17.55 8.84 12.38
CA SER A 40 -17.50 9.57 11.11
C SER A 40 -17.27 8.64 9.91
N ARG A 41 -16.37 7.65 10.06
CA ARG A 41 -16.14 6.63 9.04
C ARG A 41 -17.34 5.72 8.84
N THR A 42 -17.97 5.30 9.93
CA THR A 42 -19.17 4.44 9.89
C THR A 42 -20.31 5.14 9.16
N GLU A 43 -20.53 6.42 9.43
CA GLU A 43 -21.59 7.20 8.79
C GLU A 43 -21.30 7.46 7.30
N HIS A 44 -20.03 7.71 6.96
CA HIS A 44 -19.62 7.81 5.56
C HIS A 44 -19.90 6.52 4.79
N GLU A 45 -19.53 5.36 5.34
CA GLU A 45 -19.78 4.06 4.72
C GLU A 45 -21.29 3.77 4.58
N ARG A 46 -22.13 4.14 5.55
CA ARG A 46 -23.59 4.03 5.43
C ARG A 46 -24.15 4.88 4.28
N ASN A 47 -23.62 6.08 4.08
CA ASN A 47 -24.05 6.98 3.02
C ASN A 47 -23.61 6.51 1.63
N GLU A 48 -22.49 5.80 1.50
CA GLU A 48 -22.03 5.25 0.22
C GLU A 48 -22.82 4.01 -0.23
N VAL A 49 -23.43 3.27 0.71
CA VAL A 49 -24.16 2.02 0.43
C VAL A 49 -25.67 2.25 0.21
N ASN A 50 -26.21 3.43 0.54
CA ASN A 50 -27.61 3.83 0.32
C ASN A 50 -27.86 4.36 -1.10
#